data_AF-A0AAV6K9T6-F1
#
_entry.id   AF-A0AAV6K9T6-F1
#
_cell.length_a   1.000
_cell.length_b   1.000
_cell.length_c   1.000
_cell.angle_alpha   90.00
_cell.angle_beta   90.00
_cell.angle_gamma   90.00
#
_symmetry.space_group_name_H-M   'P 1'
#
loop_
_entity.id
_entity.type
_entity.pdbx_description
1 polymer ?
#
loop_
_entity_poly.entity_id
_entity_poly.type
_entity_poly.pdbx_seq_one_letter_code
_entity_poly.pdbx_strand_id
1 'polypeptide(L)'
;MCYEGGFSHDPDKLTYGVDMKKIRWCGILQRIALAYFVVALIEISTKTAQAKDLLPGRFSIFKLYCWHWLVGACVLIVYLALIYGVYVPDWHFTVNNRDSADYGKILTVNCGVRGKLDPPCNTVGYIDREVLGINHMYAHPAWKRSKSHASRLRHWVVMGLALLVLGITLHFTDAIPLNKQLYTFSYVCVTSGAAALVFSAFYVLVDIGNVKFMFLPLEWIGMNAMLVYVMAAEGIFAAFINGWYYDDPHNTLVFARPRFDQIY
;
A
#
# COMPACT_ATOMS: atom_id res chain seq x y z
N MET A 1 -10.85 5.00 7.44
CA MET A 1 -10.24 6.20 6.83
C MET A 1 -10.29 6.05 5.32
N CYS A 2 -11.33 6.55 4.65
CA CYS A 2 -11.48 6.54 3.18
C CYS A 2 -11.31 7.94 2.56
N TYR A 3 -10.82 8.90 3.33
CA TYR A 3 -10.72 10.30 2.91
C TYR A 3 -9.27 10.77 3.05
N GLU A 4 -8.45 10.45 2.05
CA GLU A 4 -7.17 11.12 1.84
C GLU A 4 -7.32 12.06 0.64
N GLY A 5 -7.75 13.29 0.93
CA GLY A 5 -8.02 14.29 -0.09
C GLY A 5 -8.41 15.67 0.46
N GLY A 6 -7.99 16.01 1.69
CA GLY A 6 -8.20 17.34 2.24
C GLY A 6 -7.31 18.36 1.54
N PHE A 7 -7.90 19.16 0.65
CA PHE A 7 -7.27 20.37 0.14
C PHE A 7 -7.16 21.38 1.29
N SER A 8 -5.96 21.60 1.81
CA SER A 8 -5.69 22.78 2.65
C SER A 8 -5.50 23.98 1.71
N HIS A 9 -6.45 24.91 1.74
CA HIS A 9 -6.41 26.12 0.91
C HIS A 9 -5.40 27.13 1.48
N ASP A 10 -4.80 27.94 0.60
CA ASP A 10 -3.96 29.09 0.98
C ASP A 10 -4.70 30.00 1.99
N PRO A 11 -3.99 30.58 2.97
CA PRO A 11 -4.58 31.33 4.10
C PRO A 11 -5.44 32.55 3.71
N ASP A 12 -5.42 32.96 2.44
CA ASP A 12 -5.99 34.23 1.99
C ASP A 12 -7.31 34.06 1.18
N LYS A 13 -7.87 32.84 1.06
CA LYS A 13 -9.16 32.59 0.37
C LYS A 13 -10.25 32.09 1.32
N LEU A 14 -11.26 32.93 1.54
CA LEU A 14 -12.41 32.71 2.45
C LEU A 14 -13.47 31.69 1.95
N THR A 15 -13.27 31.01 0.84
CA THR A 15 -14.19 29.96 0.36
C THR A 15 -13.85 28.61 0.98
N TYR A 16 -14.55 28.26 2.06
CA TYR A 16 -14.53 26.92 2.65
C TYR A 16 -15.45 25.97 1.87
N GLY A 17 -14.88 24.96 1.21
CA GLY A 17 -15.64 23.91 0.53
C GLY A 17 -14.73 22.95 -0.20
N VAL A 18 -14.91 21.65 -0.02
CA VAL A 18 -14.19 20.61 -0.77
C VAL A 18 -15.02 20.24 -1.99
N ASP A 19 -14.49 20.47 -3.19
CA ASP A 19 -15.13 20.09 -4.44
C ASP A 19 -15.16 18.55 -4.55
N MET A 20 -16.35 17.97 -4.35
CA MET A 20 -16.56 16.51 -4.34
C MET A 20 -16.17 15.85 -5.68
N LYS A 21 -16.13 16.61 -6.78
CA LYS A 21 -15.68 16.11 -8.10
C LYS A 21 -14.16 15.94 -8.20
N LYS A 22 -13.40 16.46 -7.24
CA LYS A 22 -11.92 16.40 -7.20
C LYS A 22 -11.40 15.52 -6.06
N ILE A 23 -12.29 14.88 -5.30
CA ILE A 23 -11.92 13.99 -4.20
C ILE A 23 -11.42 12.64 -4.72
N ARG A 24 -10.27 12.20 -4.22
CA ARG A 24 -9.79 10.82 -4.38
C ARG A 24 -10.54 9.92 -3.40
N TRP A 25 -11.42 9.09 -3.93
CA TRP A 25 -12.31 8.24 -3.12
C TRP A 25 -11.60 7.09 -2.39
N CYS A 26 -10.51 6.54 -2.93
CA CYS A 26 -9.74 5.48 -2.26
C CYS A 26 -8.29 5.38 -2.75
N GLY A 27 -7.35 5.27 -1.80
CA GLY A 27 -5.96 4.82 -1.99
C GLY A 27 -5.84 3.30 -2.14
N ILE A 28 -4.64 2.80 -2.46
CA ILE A 28 -4.42 1.38 -2.77
C ILE A 28 -4.77 0.46 -1.58
N LEU A 29 -4.38 0.85 -0.36
CA LEU A 29 -4.62 0.07 0.86
C LEU A 29 -6.11 -0.03 1.21
N GLN A 30 -6.87 1.03 0.98
CA GLN A 30 -8.31 1.06 1.28
C GLN A 30 -9.08 0.11 0.34
N ARG A 31 -8.66 0.02 -0.94
CA ARG A 31 -9.24 -0.90 -1.91
C ARG A 31 -8.95 -2.36 -1.57
N ILE A 32 -7.71 -2.64 -1.14
CA ILE A 32 -7.32 -3.97 -0.68
C ILE A 32 -8.14 -4.35 0.56
N ALA A 33 -8.26 -3.46 1.56
CA ALA A 33 -9.05 -3.71 2.76
C ALA A 33 -10.53 -4.01 2.46
N LEU A 34 -11.15 -3.27 1.52
CA LEU A 34 -12.52 -3.54 1.09
C LEU A 34 -12.66 -4.90 0.41
N ALA A 35 -11.70 -5.29 -0.43
CA ALA A 35 -11.69 -6.61 -1.05
C ALA A 35 -11.61 -7.73 0.00
N TYR A 36 -10.72 -7.61 0.99
CA TYR A 36 -10.63 -8.57 2.11
C TYR A 36 -11.93 -8.64 2.92
N PHE A 37 -12.56 -7.50 3.18
CA PHE A 37 -13.84 -7.45 3.90
C PHE A 37 -14.95 -8.21 3.15
N VAL A 38 -15.08 -7.98 1.84
CA VAL A 38 -16.08 -8.68 1.01
C VAL A 38 -15.81 -10.18 0.98
N VAL A 39 -14.55 -10.59 0.80
CA VAL A 39 -14.17 -12.01 0.80
C VAL A 39 -14.47 -12.65 2.15
N ALA A 40 -14.17 -11.97 3.26
CA ALA A 40 -14.46 -12.47 4.60
C ALA A 40 -15.97 -12.66 4.85
N LEU A 41 -16.82 -11.73 4.39
CA LEU A 41 -18.28 -11.88 4.50
C LEU A 41 -18.81 -13.08 3.70
N ILE A 42 -18.27 -13.28 2.49
CA ILE A 42 -18.63 -14.43 1.64
C ILE A 42 -18.20 -15.73 2.33
N GLU A 43 -16.99 -15.78 2.89
CA GLU A 43 -16.48 -16.97 3.58
C GLU A 43 -17.31 -17.31 4.83
N ILE A 44 -17.64 -16.31 5.66
CA ILE A 44 -18.50 -16.49 6.83
C ILE A 44 -19.87 -17.04 6.43
N SER A 45 -20.44 -16.52 5.34
CA SER A 45 -21.74 -16.97 4.82
C SER A 45 -21.69 -18.39 4.25
N THR A 46 -20.52 -18.82 3.74
CA THR A 46 -20.34 -20.13 3.09
C THR A 46 -19.95 -21.23 4.09
N LYS A 47 -19.24 -20.89 5.18
CA LYS A 47 -18.82 -21.86 6.21
C LYS A 47 -19.98 -22.54 6.93
N THR A 48 -21.12 -21.87 7.10
CA THR A 48 -22.32 -22.47 7.69
C THR A 48 -22.85 -23.67 6.87
N ALA A 49 -22.52 -23.75 5.58
CA ALA A 49 -22.98 -24.82 4.69
C ALA A 49 -22.06 -26.05 4.62
N GLN A 50 -20.76 -25.94 4.97
CA GLN A 50 -19.75 -27.00 4.71
C GLN A 50 -19.34 -27.84 5.92
N ALA A 51 -19.88 -27.60 7.12
CA ALA A 51 -19.45 -28.28 8.35
C ALA A 51 -19.77 -29.81 8.44
N LYS A 52 -20.29 -30.45 7.39
CA LYS A 52 -20.79 -31.83 7.48
C LYS A 52 -19.90 -32.94 6.93
N ASP A 53 -18.92 -32.70 6.06
CA ASP A 53 -18.15 -33.81 5.48
C ASP A 53 -16.72 -33.38 5.15
N LEU A 54 -15.69 -34.02 5.76
CA LEU A 54 -14.55 -34.64 5.04
C LEU A 54 -13.41 -35.16 5.96
N LEU A 55 -12.89 -36.34 5.57
CA LEU A 55 -11.68 -37.01 6.07
C LEU A 55 -10.37 -36.29 5.62
N PRO A 56 -9.26 -36.39 6.40
CA PRO A 56 -8.03 -35.64 6.12
C PRO A 56 -7.16 -36.35 5.05
N GLY A 57 -7.11 -35.76 3.85
CA GLY A 57 -6.17 -36.13 2.78
C GLY A 57 -5.41 -34.90 2.26
N ARG A 58 -4.18 -35.08 1.76
CA ARG A 58 -3.26 -34.00 1.34
C ARG A 58 -3.83 -33.05 0.26
N PHE A 59 -4.82 -33.50 -0.53
CA PHE A 59 -5.54 -32.71 -1.54
C PHE A 59 -6.95 -32.26 -1.10
N SER A 60 -7.34 -32.55 0.14
CA SER A 60 -8.67 -32.24 0.68
C SER A 60 -8.97 -30.75 0.65
N ILE A 61 -7.96 -29.91 0.88
CA ILE A 61 -8.09 -28.43 0.86
C ILE A 61 -8.48 -27.92 -0.53
N PHE A 62 -7.83 -28.40 -1.59
CA PHE A 62 -8.18 -28.00 -2.97
C PHE A 62 -9.58 -28.46 -3.37
N LYS A 63 -10.02 -29.63 -2.87
CA LYS A 63 -11.35 -30.16 -3.13
C LYS A 63 -12.44 -29.43 -2.34
N LEU A 64 -12.16 -29.07 -1.08
CA LEU A 64 -13.06 -28.35 -0.17
C LEU A 64 -13.33 -26.92 -0.65
N TYR A 65 -12.30 -26.23 -1.14
CA TYR A 65 -12.38 -24.86 -1.65
C TYR A 65 -12.43 -24.78 -3.18
N CYS A 66 -12.73 -25.87 -3.89
CA CYS A 66 -12.71 -25.93 -5.35
C CYS A 66 -13.55 -24.81 -6.01
N TRP A 67 -14.73 -24.51 -5.43
CA TRP A 67 -15.58 -23.41 -5.88
C TRP A 67 -14.93 -22.03 -5.73
N HIS A 68 -14.18 -21.79 -4.67
CA HIS A 68 -13.47 -20.53 -4.46
C HIS A 68 -12.36 -20.35 -5.51
N TRP A 69 -11.60 -21.42 -5.77
CA TRP A 69 -10.58 -21.44 -6.82
C TRP A 69 -11.17 -21.22 -8.21
N LEU A 70 -12.33 -21.84 -8.51
CA LEU A 70 -13.01 -21.68 -9.79
C LEU A 70 -13.52 -20.24 -9.98
N VAL A 71 -14.15 -19.65 -8.96
CA VAL A 71 -14.57 -18.24 -9.01
C VAL A 71 -13.37 -17.32 -9.18
N GLY A 72 -12.28 -17.54 -8.43
CA GLY A 72 -11.04 -16.78 -8.58
C GLY A 72 -10.45 -16.88 -9.99
N ALA A 73 -10.41 -18.08 -10.56
CA ALA A 73 -9.95 -18.29 -11.94
C ALA A 73 -10.85 -17.59 -12.97
N CYS A 74 -12.17 -17.67 -12.81
CA CYS A 74 -13.12 -16.96 -13.67
C CYS A 74 -12.91 -15.45 -13.62
N VAL A 75 -12.79 -14.86 -12.42
CA VAL A 75 -12.54 -13.42 -12.25
C VAL A 75 -11.21 -13.02 -12.88
N LEU A 76 -10.15 -13.82 -12.69
CA LEU A 76 -8.84 -13.56 -13.30
C LEU A 76 -8.91 -13.60 -14.83
N ILE A 77 -9.59 -14.59 -15.41
CA ILE A 77 -9.76 -14.70 -16.86
C ILE A 77 -10.52 -13.50 -17.41
N VAL A 78 -11.61 -13.10 -16.77
CA VAL A 78 -12.38 -11.90 -17.17
C VAL A 78 -11.51 -10.65 -17.08
N TYR A 79 -10.76 -10.48 -15.99
CA TYR A 79 -9.85 -9.34 -15.80
C TYR A 79 -8.77 -9.27 -16.90
N LEU A 80 -8.11 -10.40 -17.20
CA LEU A 80 -7.10 -10.48 -18.25
C LEU A 80 -7.72 -10.23 -19.63
N ALA A 81 -8.89 -10.82 -19.91
CA ALA A 81 -9.61 -10.61 -21.16
C ALA A 81 -10.00 -9.14 -21.35
N LEU A 82 -10.45 -8.45 -20.29
CA LEU A 82 -10.74 -7.02 -20.34
C LEU A 82 -9.46 -6.22 -20.58
N ILE A 83 -8.39 -6.46 -19.82
CA ILE A 83 -7.14 -5.69 -19.96
C ILE A 83 -6.55 -5.80 -21.36
N TYR A 84 -6.44 -7.01 -21.89
CA TYR A 84 -5.79 -7.24 -23.18
C TYR A 84 -6.74 -7.11 -24.37
N GLY A 85 -8.05 -7.30 -24.17
CA GLY A 85 -9.05 -7.31 -25.23
C GLY A 85 -9.67 -5.93 -25.54
N VAL A 86 -9.77 -5.04 -24.55
CA VAL A 86 -10.37 -3.72 -24.75
C VAL A 86 -9.44 -2.82 -25.55
N TYR A 87 -10.01 -2.16 -26.56
CA TYR A 87 -9.33 -1.12 -27.35
C TYR A 87 -9.33 0.20 -26.59
N VAL A 88 -8.15 0.81 -26.43
CA VAL A 88 -7.99 2.13 -25.81
C VAL A 88 -7.84 3.18 -26.91
N PRO A 89 -8.88 4.01 -27.17
CA PRO A 89 -8.81 5.07 -28.17
C PRO A 89 -7.94 6.25 -27.71
N ASP A 90 -7.60 7.11 -28.67
CA ASP A 90 -6.95 8.38 -28.39
C ASP A 90 -7.89 9.30 -27.59
N TRP A 91 -7.32 10.06 -26.67
CA TRP A 91 -8.08 10.93 -25.77
C TRP A 91 -7.39 12.28 -25.62
N HIS A 92 -8.13 13.29 -25.20
CA HIS A 92 -7.62 14.65 -25.05
C HIS A 92 -8.02 15.23 -23.70
N PHE A 93 -7.18 16.13 -23.19
CA PHE A 93 -7.46 16.85 -21.95
C PHE A 93 -7.01 18.30 -22.04
N THR A 94 -7.72 19.16 -21.32
CA THR A 94 -7.41 20.57 -21.21
C THR A 94 -6.56 20.83 -19.97
N VAL A 95 -5.42 21.50 -20.13
CA VAL A 95 -4.58 21.88 -18.99
C VAL A 95 -5.18 23.10 -18.30
N ASN A 96 -5.83 22.88 -17.16
CA ASN A 96 -6.42 23.94 -16.35
C ASN A 96 -5.50 24.41 -15.20
N ASN A 97 -4.21 24.58 -15.50
CA ASN A 97 -3.21 25.07 -14.55
C ASN A 97 -2.64 26.42 -15.00
N ARG A 98 -2.93 27.48 -14.24
CA ARG A 98 -2.54 28.87 -14.56
C ARG A 98 -1.02 29.09 -14.61
N ASP A 99 -0.26 28.23 -13.95
CA ASP A 99 1.21 28.33 -13.88
C ASP A 99 1.92 27.53 -14.99
N SER A 100 1.16 26.89 -15.89
CA SER A 100 1.71 26.11 -17.00
C SER A 100 1.72 26.93 -18.29
N ALA A 101 2.81 26.82 -19.07
CA ALA A 101 2.91 27.43 -20.40
C ALA A 101 1.84 26.92 -21.39
N ASP A 102 1.18 25.80 -21.07
CA ASP A 102 0.13 25.18 -21.88
C ASP A 102 -1.28 25.42 -21.31
N TYR A 103 -1.45 26.42 -20.44
CA TYR A 103 -2.75 26.77 -19.89
C TYR A 103 -3.79 27.00 -21.00
N GLY A 104 -4.90 26.27 -20.91
CA GLY A 104 -6.00 26.36 -21.88
C GLY A 104 -5.77 25.61 -23.20
N LYS A 105 -4.61 24.96 -23.40
CA LYS A 105 -4.37 24.10 -24.58
C LYS A 105 -5.02 22.73 -24.38
N ILE A 106 -5.53 22.18 -25.48
CA ILE A 106 -6.00 20.81 -25.58
C ILE A 106 -4.79 19.95 -25.95
N LEU A 107 -4.35 19.09 -25.03
CA LEU A 107 -3.30 18.11 -25.27
C LEU A 107 -3.96 16.79 -25.65
N THR A 108 -3.58 16.25 -26.81
CA THR A 108 -4.04 14.95 -27.29
C THR A 108 -3.00 13.89 -26.94
N VAL A 109 -3.47 12.76 -26.41
CA VAL A 109 -2.65 11.60 -26.10
C VAL A 109 -3.02 10.49 -27.08
N ASN A 110 -2.09 10.21 -27.98
CA ASN A 110 -2.22 9.13 -28.96
C ASN A 110 -1.88 7.79 -28.29
N CYS A 111 -2.91 6.97 -28.11
CA CYS A 111 -2.83 5.62 -27.60
C CYS A 111 -3.05 4.62 -28.73
N GLY A 112 -4.25 4.58 -29.32
CA GLY A 112 -4.62 3.69 -30.43
C GLY A 112 -4.24 2.21 -30.27
N VAL A 113 -4.14 1.68 -29.05
CA VAL A 113 -3.53 0.36 -28.76
C VAL A 113 -4.47 -0.58 -27.97
N ARG A 114 -4.15 -1.87 -28.00
CA ARG A 114 -4.73 -2.91 -27.12
C ARG A 114 -3.63 -3.50 -26.24
N GLY A 115 -3.98 -3.85 -25.00
CA GLY A 115 -3.10 -4.62 -24.10
C GLY A 115 -1.84 -3.89 -23.61
N LYS A 116 -1.73 -2.58 -23.81
CA LYS A 116 -0.63 -1.78 -23.24
C LYS A 116 -0.89 -1.56 -21.75
N LEU A 117 0.05 -1.93 -20.90
CA LEU A 117 -0.06 -1.81 -19.44
C LEU A 117 0.45 -0.45 -18.93
N ASP A 118 1.32 0.19 -19.70
CA ASP A 118 1.91 1.47 -19.34
C ASP A 118 0.90 2.61 -19.38
N PRO A 119 0.87 3.47 -18.34
CA PRO A 119 0.14 4.73 -18.42
C PRO A 119 0.74 5.61 -19.52
N PRO A 120 -0.06 6.47 -20.18
CA PRO A 120 -1.48 6.77 -19.94
C PRO A 120 -2.46 5.87 -20.73
N CYS A 121 -1.97 4.90 -21.50
CA CYS A 121 -2.75 4.19 -22.52
C CYS A 121 -3.27 2.81 -22.08
N ASN A 122 -3.36 2.58 -20.77
CA ASN A 122 -3.84 1.31 -20.24
C ASN A 122 -5.37 1.25 -20.13
N THR A 123 -5.90 0.03 -20.22
CA THR A 123 -7.34 -0.24 -20.19
C THR A 123 -7.99 0.18 -18.87
N VAL A 124 -7.30 -0.07 -17.74
CA VAL A 124 -7.79 0.32 -16.41
C VAL A 124 -7.96 1.83 -16.33
N GLY A 125 -6.96 2.59 -16.77
CA GLY A 125 -7.03 4.05 -16.79
C GLY A 125 -8.07 4.55 -17.79
N TYR A 126 -8.30 3.87 -18.91
CA TYR A 126 -9.37 4.22 -19.85
C TYR A 126 -10.76 4.10 -19.22
N ILE A 127 -11.06 2.94 -18.63
CA ILE A 127 -12.36 2.72 -17.95
C ILE A 127 -12.53 3.70 -16.78
N ASP A 128 -11.47 3.95 -16.00
CA ASP A 128 -11.48 4.91 -14.90
C ASP A 128 -11.83 6.34 -15.38
N ARG A 129 -11.29 6.76 -16.52
CA ARG A 129 -11.59 8.07 -17.14
C ARG A 129 -13.02 8.16 -17.68
N GLU A 130 -13.54 7.09 -18.26
CA GLU A 130 -14.93 7.04 -18.75
C GLU A 130 -15.96 7.06 -17.62
N VAL A 131 -15.68 6.34 -16.52
CA VAL A 131 -16.63 6.19 -15.41
C VAL A 131 -16.59 7.38 -14.45
N LEU A 132 -15.39 7.86 -14.11
CA LEU A 132 -15.18 8.89 -13.08
C LEU A 132 -14.78 10.26 -13.64
N GLY A 133 -14.48 10.34 -14.95
CA GLY A 133 -14.03 11.55 -15.63
C GLY A 133 -12.51 11.76 -15.58
N ILE A 134 -12.02 12.90 -16.06
CA ILE A 134 -10.58 13.25 -15.99
C ILE A 134 -10.27 14.06 -14.73
N ASN A 135 -11.30 14.66 -14.11
CA ASN A 135 -11.15 15.60 -13.00
C ASN A 135 -10.81 14.94 -11.65
N HIS A 136 -11.07 13.64 -11.49
CA HIS A 136 -10.67 12.90 -10.28
C HIS A 136 -9.22 12.39 -10.36
N MET A 137 -8.60 12.43 -11.55
CA MET A 137 -7.22 12.02 -11.76
C MET A 137 -6.28 13.05 -11.12
N TYR A 138 -5.34 12.57 -10.31
CA TYR A 138 -4.55 13.40 -9.39
C TYR A 138 -3.63 14.37 -10.14
N ALA A 139 -4.09 15.61 -10.35
CA ALA A 139 -3.39 16.61 -11.14
C ALA A 139 -2.13 17.19 -10.47
N HIS A 140 -1.99 17.03 -9.16
CA HIS A 140 -0.91 17.62 -8.37
C HIS A 140 -0.34 16.63 -7.37
N PRO A 141 0.76 15.94 -7.71
CA PRO A 141 1.47 15.12 -6.75
C PRO A 141 1.87 15.93 -5.52
N ALA A 142 1.50 15.50 -4.31
CA ALA A 142 1.85 16.20 -3.06
C ALA A 142 3.36 16.49 -2.94
N TRP A 143 4.21 15.63 -3.51
CA TRP A 143 5.67 15.82 -3.53
C TRP A 143 6.14 17.00 -4.38
N LYS A 144 5.35 17.45 -5.36
CA LYS A 144 5.66 18.62 -6.21
C LYS A 144 5.35 19.95 -5.52
N ARG A 145 4.60 19.95 -4.41
CA ARG A 145 4.08 21.16 -3.75
C ARG A 145 4.91 21.66 -2.56
N SER A 146 5.94 20.92 -2.12
CA SER A 146 6.70 21.30 -0.93
C SER A 146 7.86 22.25 -1.26
N LYS A 147 7.80 23.46 -0.69
CA LYS A 147 8.89 24.43 -0.68
C LYS A 147 10.08 23.89 0.13
N SER A 148 11.21 23.61 -0.52
CA SER A 148 12.51 23.24 0.07
C SER A 148 12.56 21.93 0.89
N HIS A 149 13.56 21.08 0.63
CA HIS A 149 13.78 19.81 1.33
C HIS A 149 13.90 19.98 2.85
N ALA A 150 14.46 21.10 3.32
CA ALA A 150 14.69 21.38 4.73
C ALA A 150 13.40 21.58 5.54
N SER A 151 12.38 22.21 4.95
CA SER A 151 11.11 22.46 5.64
C SER A 151 10.35 21.16 5.93
N ARG A 152 10.36 20.22 4.97
CA ARG A 152 9.75 18.89 5.10
C ARG A 152 10.41 18.08 6.19
N LEU A 153 11.75 18.02 6.14
CA LEU A 153 12.55 17.29 7.10
C LEU A 153 12.30 17.79 8.51
N ARG A 154 12.23 19.12 8.71
CA ARG A 154 11.91 19.71 10.01
C ARG A 154 10.56 19.23 10.53
N HIS A 155 9.51 19.23 9.71
CA HIS A 155 8.19 18.75 10.14
C HIS A 155 8.20 17.26 10.49
N TRP A 156 8.82 16.42 9.66
CA TRP A 156 8.87 14.98 9.90
C TRP A 156 9.68 14.62 11.15
N VAL A 157 10.83 15.26 11.36
CA VAL A 157 11.68 15.04 12.54
C VAL A 157 10.99 15.53 13.80
N VAL A 158 10.37 16.72 13.79
CA VAL A 158 9.66 17.26 14.96
C VAL A 158 8.46 16.38 15.33
N MET A 159 7.65 15.98 14.36
CA MET A 159 6.52 15.07 14.61
C MET A 159 6.99 13.68 15.08
N GLY A 160 8.06 13.15 14.49
CA GLY A 160 8.65 11.87 14.89
C GLY A 160 9.19 11.90 16.32
N LEU A 161 9.93 12.94 16.69
CA LEU A 161 10.42 13.16 18.07
C LEU A 161 9.26 13.32 19.05
N ALA A 162 8.24 14.11 18.70
CA ALA A 162 7.08 14.34 19.56
C ALA A 162 6.33 13.03 19.84
N LEU A 163 6.08 12.21 18.81
CA LEU A 163 5.43 10.90 18.97
C LEU A 163 6.28 9.91 19.76
N LEU A 164 7.60 9.92 19.57
CA LEU A 164 8.51 9.06 20.30
C LEU A 164 8.57 9.43 21.78
N VAL A 165 8.71 10.71 22.11
CA VAL A 165 8.66 11.22 23.50
C VAL A 165 7.30 10.92 24.13
N LEU A 166 6.20 11.16 23.40
CA LEU A 166 4.85 10.84 23.86
C LEU A 166 4.73 9.35 24.20
N GLY A 167 5.10 8.45 23.29
CA GLY A 167 5.01 7.01 23.51
C GLY A 167 5.88 6.53 24.68
N ILE A 168 7.08 7.10 24.85
CA ILE A 168 7.99 6.79 25.97
C ILE A 168 7.44 7.32 27.30
N THR A 169 6.96 8.56 27.35
CA THR A 169 6.37 9.15 28.56
C THR A 169 5.13 8.39 29.00
N LEU A 170 4.25 7.97 28.07
CA LEU A 170 3.10 7.10 28.36
C LEU A 170 3.50 5.74 28.97
N HIS A 171 4.68 5.24 28.63
CA HIS A 171 5.22 4.01 29.19
C HIS A 171 5.78 4.23 30.61
N PHE A 172 6.58 5.28 30.82
CA PHE A 172 7.19 5.59 32.12
C PHE A 172 6.22 6.14 33.17
N THR A 173 5.08 6.68 32.75
CA THR A 173 4.01 7.16 33.65
C THR A 173 3.02 6.06 34.03
N ASP A 174 3.28 4.80 33.64
CA ASP A 174 2.43 3.62 33.84
C ASP A 174 0.98 3.75 33.32
N ALA A 175 0.68 4.79 32.54
CA ALA A 175 -0.65 5.00 31.98
C ALA A 175 -1.01 3.92 30.96
N ILE A 176 -0.09 3.61 30.03
CA ILE A 176 -0.28 2.57 29.02
C ILE A 176 1.06 1.87 28.72
N PRO A 177 1.27 0.62 29.15
CA PRO A 177 2.52 -0.10 28.90
C PRO A 177 2.71 -0.44 27.41
N LEU A 178 3.97 -0.58 27.00
CA LEU A 178 4.32 -1.02 25.65
C LEU A 178 3.95 -2.49 25.47
N ASN A 179 2.90 -2.77 24.71
CA ASN A 179 2.49 -4.13 24.43
C ASN A 179 2.22 -4.33 22.93
N LYS A 180 3.06 -5.19 22.33
CA LYS A 180 3.01 -5.54 20.90
C LYS A 180 1.75 -6.35 20.54
N GLN A 181 1.26 -7.20 21.45
CA GLN A 181 0.10 -8.06 21.17
C GLN A 181 -1.20 -7.26 21.10
N LEU A 182 -1.32 -6.23 21.94
CA LEU A 182 -2.52 -5.38 22.00
C LEU A 182 -2.42 -4.14 21.10
N TYR A 183 -1.31 -3.94 20.38
CA TYR A 183 -1.03 -2.72 19.61
C TYR A 183 -1.36 -1.46 20.43
N THR A 184 -0.84 -1.40 21.67
CA THR A 184 -1.18 -0.32 22.60
C THR A 184 -0.81 1.05 22.02
N PHE A 185 -1.54 2.10 22.42
CA PHE A 185 -1.33 3.44 21.90
C PHE A 185 0.13 3.91 22.09
N SER A 186 0.73 3.65 23.26
CA SER A 186 2.14 3.92 23.53
C SER A 186 3.07 3.17 22.57
N TYR A 187 2.80 1.88 22.30
CA TYR A 187 3.57 1.09 21.33
C TYR A 187 3.49 1.69 19.93
N VAL A 188 2.28 2.03 19.47
CA VAL A 188 2.07 2.66 18.15
C VAL A 188 2.80 4.00 18.05
N CYS A 189 2.73 4.85 19.08
CA CYS A 189 3.44 6.13 19.14
C CYS A 189 4.96 5.96 19.07
N VAL A 190 5.53 5.02 19.83
CA VAL A 190 6.98 4.74 19.80
C VAL A 190 7.41 4.21 18.42
N THR A 191 6.70 3.21 17.89
CA THR A 191 7.08 2.61 16.60
C THR A 191 6.92 3.57 15.42
N SER A 192 5.86 4.39 15.42
CA SER A 192 5.63 5.38 14.37
C SER A 192 6.62 6.54 14.46
N GLY A 193 6.93 7.02 15.68
CA GLY A 193 7.97 8.03 15.92
C GLY A 193 9.35 7.57 15.46
N ALA A 194 9.76 6.34 15.85
CA ALA A 194 11.02 5.76 15.41
C ALA A 194 11.08 5.57 13.88
N ALA A 195 10.00 5.07 13.27
CA ALA A 195 9.91 4.91 11.82
C ALA A 195 10.02 6.26 11.08
N ALA A 196 9.39 7.33 11.59
CA ALA A 196 9.49 8.67 11.01
C ALA A 196 10.92 9.24 11.04
N LEU A 197 11.68 8.97 12.11
CA LEU A 197 13.08 9.38 12.23
C LEU A 197 14.00 8.58 11.28
N VAL A 198 13.80 7.26 11.21
CA VAL A 198 14.53 6.40 10.25
C VAL A 198 14.23 6.82 8.81
N PHE A 199 12.97 7.08 8.49
CA PHE A 199 12.57 7.60 7.19
C PHE A 199 13.23 8.95 6.87
N SER A 200 13.28 9.86 7.84
CA SER A 200 13.97 11.15 7.72
C SER A 200 15.47 10.98 7.46
N ALA A 201 16.12 10.01 8.12
CA ALA A 201 17.53 9.70 7.89
C ALA A 201 17.79 9.16 6.48
N PHE A 202 16.96 8.21 6.00
CA PHE A 202 17.07 7.70 4.63
C PHE A 202 16.83 8.79 3.59
N TYR A 203 15.89 9.70 3.83
CA TYR A 203 15.65 10.84 2.95
C TYR A 203 16.91 11.72 2.82
N VAL A 204 17.59 12.05 3.94
CA VAL A 204 18.84 12.81 3.89
C VAL A 204 19.93 12.02 3.14
N LEU A 205 20.09 10.73 3.40
CA LEU A 205 21.13 9.92 2.75
C LEU A 205 20.90 9.76 1.24
N VAL A 206 19.66 9.48 0.83
CA VAL A 206 19.33 9.17 -0.57
C VAL A 206 19.12 10.43 -1.40
N ASP A 207 18.34 11.39 -0.91
CA ASP A 207 17.95 12.57 -1.69
C ASP A 207 18.94 13.74 -1.56
N ILE A 208 19.58 13.92 -0.40
CA ILE A 208 20.58 14.98 -0.18
C ILE A 208 22.00 14.46 -0.41
N GLY A 209 22.32 13.27 0.14
CA GLY A 209 23.62 12.63 0.02
C GLY A 209 23.88 11.91 -1.31
N ASN A 210 22.84 11.79 -2.16
CA ASN A 210 22.89 11.13 -3.48
C ASN A 210 23.47 9.70 -3.48
N VAL A 211 23.38 8.98 -2.36
CA VAL A 211 23.94 7.62 -2.20
C VAL A 211 23.00 6.54 -2.75
N LYS A 212 22.36 6.79 -3.90
CA LYS A 212 21.25 5.98 -4.44
C LYS A 212 21.65 4.55 -4.76
N PHE A 213 22.88 4.34 -5.23
CA PHE A 213 23.38 3.04 -5.65
C PHE A 213 23.34 1.99 -4.52
N MET A 214 23.65 2.39 -3.28
CA MET A 214 23.63 1.49 -2.12
C MET A 214 22.20 1.03 -1.76
N PHE A 215 21.18 1.82 -2.10
CA PHE A 215 19.78 1.56 -1.76
C PHE A 215 18.95 0.97 -2.91
N LEU A 216 19.56 0.66 -4.06
CA LEU A 216 18.87 -0.03 -5.18
C LEU A 216 18.18 -1.34 -4.76
N PRO A 217 18.75 -2.20 -3.87
CA PRO A 217 18.05 -3.38 -3.40
C PRO A 217 16.77 -3.04 -2.61
N LEU A 218 16.80 -1.96 -1.84
CA LEU A 218 15.64 -1.50 -1.06
C LEU A 218 14.55 -0.92 -1.96
N GLU A 219 14.93 -0.23 -3.03
CA GLU A 219 14.01 0.24 -4.07
C GLU A 219 13.33 -0.95 -4.76
N TRP A 220 14.08 -1.99 -5.14
CA TRP A 220 13.53 -3.20 -5.76
C TRP A 220 12.55 -3.94 -4.85
N ILE A 221 12.88 -4.06 -3.56
CA ILE A 221 11.98 -4.60 -2.53
C ILE A 221 10.71 -3.76 -2.42
N GLY A 222 10.84 -2.43 -2.44
CA GLY A 222 9.71 -1.51 -2.37
C GLY A 222 8.77 -1.59 -3.58
N MET A 223 9.32 -1.74 -4.79
CA MET A 223 8.55 -1.91 -6.03
C MET A 223 7.79 -3.25 -6.07
N ASN A 224 8.29 -4.26 -5.35
CA ASN A 224 7.71 -5.61 -5.30
C ASN A 224 7.17 -5.98 -3.90
N ALA A 225 6.69 -4.98 -3.15
CA ALA A 225 6.32 -5.14 -1.74
C ALA A 225 5.30 -6.27 -1.48
N MET A 226 4.38 -6.52 -2.42
CA MET A 226 3.39 -7.59 -2.29
C MET A 226 4.03 -8.98 -2.32
N LEU A 227 5.02 -9.20 -3.20
CA LEU A 227 5.77 -10.45 -3.29
C LEU A 227 6.56 -10.68 -2.00
N VAL A 228 7.22 -9.64 -1.50
CA VAL A 228 7.99 -9.69 -0.24
C VAL A 228 7.09 -10.02 0.95
N TYR A 229 5.89 -9.42 1.03
CA TYR A 229 4.90 -9.71 2.06
C TYR A 229 4.48 -11.19 2.04
N VAL A 230 4.19 -11.75 0.87
CA VAL A 230 3.80 -13.17 0.73
C VAL A 230 4.95 -14.10 1.13
N MET A 231 6.18 -13.83 0.70
CA MET A 231 7.35 -14.62 1.11
C MET A 231 7.59 -14.59 2.62
N ALA A 232 7.32 -13.46 3.27
CA ALA A 232 7.40 -13.35 4.73
C ALA A 232 6.29 -14.14 5.42
N ALA A 233 5.05 -14.06 4.91
CA ALA A 233 3.89 -14.76 5.47
C ALA A 233 3.99 -16.29 5.36
N GLU A 234 4.47 -16.80 4.23
CA GLU A 234 4.67 -18.24 3.98
C GLU A 234 5.93 -18.80 4.68
N GLY A 235 6.61 -17.99 5.49
CA GLY A 235 7.81 -18.40 6.22
C GLY A 235 9.02 -18.69 5.33
N ILE A 236 8.96 -18.42 4.02
CA ILE A 236 10.06 -18.65 3.07
C ILE A 236 11.29 -17.85 3.49
N PHE A 237 11.11 -16.62 3.96
CA PHE A 237 12.19 -15.79 4.48
C PHE A 237 12.84 -16.40 5.74
N ALA A 238 12.02 -16.89 6.66
CA ALA A 238 12.50 -17.56 7.86
C ALA A 238 13.22 -18.88 7.53
N ALA A 239 12.70 -19.66 6.57
CA ALA A 239 13.31 -20.88 6.08
C ALA A 239 14.63 -20.63 5.35
N PHE A 240 14.74 -19.54 4.58
CA PHE A 240 15.99 -19.15 3.93
C PHE A 240 17.07 -18.77 4.95
N ILE A 241 16.73 -17.93 5.93
CA ILE A 241 17.66 -17.51 6.98
C ILE A 241 18.06 -18.69 7.88
N ASN A 242 17.10 -19.54 8.26
CA ASN A 242 17.36 -20.72 9.08
C ASN A 242 17.97 -21.89 8.31
N GLY A 243 17.92 -21.86 6.97
CA GLY A 243 18.50 -22.90 6.11
C GLY A 243 20.03 -22.79 6.00
N TRP A 244 20.61 -21.67 6.43
CA TRP A 244 22.06 -21.47 6.45
C TRP A 244 22.58 -21.80 7.85
N TYR A 245 23.34 -22.90 7.95
CA TYR A 245 24.05 -23.32 9.15
C TYR A 245 25.56 -23.26 8.88
N TYR A 246 26.33 -23.01 9.93
CA TYR A 246 27.80 -23.00 9.84
C TYR A 246 28.36 -24.19 10.63
N ASP A 247 29.14 -25.02 9.94
CA ASP A 247 29.71 -26.33 10.36
C ASP A 247 28.69 -27.40 10.76
N ASP A 248 27.78 -27.10 11.69
CA ASP A 248 26.82 -28.06 12.26
C ASP A 248 25.36 -27.56 12.11
N PRO A 249 24.38 -28.42 11.78
CA PRO A 249 22.96 -28.04 11.67
C PRO A 249 22.37 -27.45 12.96
N HIS A 250 23.02 -27.63 14.10
CA HIS A 250 22.66 -27.05 15.39
C HIS A 250 23.18 -25.62 15.60
N ASN A 251 24.00 -25.07 14.70
CA ASN A 251 24.51 -23.69 14.74
C ASN A 251 23.76 -22.81 13.73
N THR A 252 22.43 -22.79 13.83
CA THR A 252 21.60 -21.85 13.08
C THR A 252 21.55 -20.49 13.80
N LEU A 253 21.67 -19.39 13.07
CA LEU A 253 21.83 -18.03 13.61
C LEU A 253 20.66 -17.49 14.45
N VAL A 254 19.52 -18.21 14.54
CA VAL A 254 18.35 -17.79 15.33
C VAL A 254 17.71 -18.99 16.04
N PHE A 255 18.28 -19.44 17.17
CA PHE A 255 17.53 -20.18 18.19
C PHE A 255 16.65 -19.21 19.00
N ALA A 256 15.67 -18.61 18.33
CA ALA A 256 14.57 -17.92 19.00
C ALA A 256 13.27 -18.38 18.36
N ARG A 257 12.87 -19.61 18.67
CA ARG A 257 11.48 -20.05 18.53
C ARG A 257 10.72 -19.38 19.69
N PRO A 258 9.95 -18.29 19.50
CA PRO A 258 8.98 -17.95 20.52
C PRO A 258 7.98 -19.10 20.56
N ARG A 259 7.77 -19.65 21.75
CA ARG A 259 6.86 -20.76 22.06
C ARG A 259 5.41 -20.31 21.82
N PHE A 260 4.99 -20.15 20.57
CA PHE A 260 3.63 -19.76 20.17
C PHE A 260 2.73 -20.96 19.82
N ASP A 261 3.26 -22.18 19.77
CA ASP A 261 2.49 -23.38 19.38
C ASP A 261 1.95 -24.20 20.57
N GLN A 262 1.76 -23.61 21.75
CA GLN A 262 1.28 -24.35 22.92
C GLN A 262 -0.02 -23.81 23.55
N ILE A 263 -0.79 -23.04 22.80
CA ILE A 263 -2.15 -22.65 23.21
C ILE A 263 -3.11 -22.86 22.02
N TYR A 264 -3.42 -24.12 21.76
CA TYR A 264 -4.75 -24.56 21.35
C TYR A 264 -5.27 -25.49 22.43
#